data_AF-A0A1E4SUH1-F1
#
_entry.id   AF-A0A1E4SUH1-F1
#
_cell.length_a   1.000
_cell.length_b   1.000
_cell.length_c   1.000
_cell.angle_alpha   90.00
_cell.angle_beta   90.00
_cell.angle_gamma   90.00
#
_symmetry.space_group_name_H-M   'P 1'
#
loop_
_entity.id
_entity.type
_entity.pdbx_description
1 polymer ?
#
loop_
_entity_poly.entity_id
_entity_poly.type
_entity_poly.pdbx_seq_one_letter_code
_entity_poly.pdbx_strand_id
1 'polypeptide(L)'
;MSSFNPFNILGDDVSDGETEFVSTPKEIVKKTTSSKKTDTPPPSADKSKAKKNGKPSVTGNEAGAKFKNKNHDVEGPKSTGRSAPKGKAFDKHSRTGRTETAKSQKNKLGDEAEAQVEAAEDVEAEDATVEAEEEEEEEEETVPVKSYEEYLAEQAASQLSLAAKPTKAANAGSEDKWTNNEVLVKKTEAFVAPSSTKQQKTKAKKTKTYLDVEVTVADSIPPPRAPRDAPSTRGGARGGARGGARGGRGGARGGRTGSKDSSAPKKVAYNEVNFPSL
;
A
#
# COMPACT_ATOMS: atom_id res chain seq x y z
N MET A 1 32.40 79.05 15.39
CA MET A 1 32.18 77.64 15.76
C MET A 1 31.74 76.91 14.51
N SER A 2 32.58 76.00 14.00
CA SER A 2 32.34 75.25 12.76
C SER A 2 31.19 74.27 12.97
N SER A 3 30.13 74.39 12.16
CA SER A 3 29.01 73.44 12.13
C SER A 3 29.48 72.11 11.52
N PHE A 4 29.90 71.18 12.37
CA PHE A 4 30.24 69.83 11.96
C PHE A 4 28.93 69.07 11.68
N ASN A 5 28.68 68.70 10.43
CA ASN A 5 27.53 67.87 10.07
C ASN A 5 27.84 66.40 10.45
N PRO A 6 27.17 65.81 11.45
CA PRO A 6 27.46 64.44 11.89
C PRO A 6 27.14 63.37 10.83
N PHE A 7 26.35 63.72 9.81
CA PHE A 7 26.00 62.82 8.71
C PHE A 7 27.09 62.67 7.65
N ASN A 8 28.12 63.54 7.64
CA ASN A 8 29.28 63.38 6.74
C ASN A 8 30.18 62.19 7.12
N ILE A 9 30.00 61.57 8.29
CA ILE A 9 30.73 60.36 8.68
C ILE A 9 30.02 59.08 8.19
N LEU A 10 28.74 59.18 7.79
CA LEU A 10 27.91 58.03 7.40
C LEU A 10 27.63 57.93 5.89
N GLY A 11 28.25 58.78 5.06
CA GLY A 11 27.89 58.96 3.65
C GLY A 11 28.80 58.32 2.59
N ASP A 12 29.95 57.74 2.98
CA ASP A 12 30.96 57.23 2.03
C ASP A 12 31.07 55.69 2.05
N ASP A 13 29.95 54.96 2.16
CA ASP A 13 29.95 53.48 2.15
C ASP A 13 29.85 52.85 0.74
N VAL A 14 29.93 53.61 -0.35
CA VAL A 14 30.13 53.05 -1.71
C VAL A 14 30.80 54.10 -2.61
N SER A 15 32.13 54.23 -2.56
CA SER A 15 32.90 55.02 -3.54
C SER A 15 33.81 54.18 -4.44
N ASP A 16 33.65 52.86 -4.45
CA ASP A 16 34.14 51.99 -5.51
C ASP A 16 32.99 51.67 -6.47
N GLY A 17 32.51 52.70 -7.16
CA GLY A 17 31.56 52.54 -8.27
C GLY A 17 32.19 51.64 -9.34
N GLU A 18 31.53 50.51 -9.58
CA GLU A 18 31.62 49.65 -10.76
C GLU A 18 32.75 50.04 -11.73
N THR A 19 33.86 49.30 -11.67
CA THR A 19 34.96 49.41 -12.64
C THR A 19 34.36 49.47 -14.04
N GLU A 20 34.59 50.57 -14.75
CA GLU A 20 34.05 50.85 -16.08
C GLU A 20 34.05 49.59 -16.93
N PHE A 21 32.89 49.28 -17.51
CA PHE A 21 32.65 48.10 -18.34
C PHE A 21 33.69 48.02 -19.45
N VAL A 22 34.76 47.27 -19.21
CA VAL A 22 35.74 46.93 -20.24
C VAL A 22 34.96 46.08 -21.24
N SER A 23 34.70 46.65 -22.41
CA SER A 23 34.11 45.96 -23.56
C SER A 23 34.73 44.57 -23.67
N THR A 24 33.90 43.56 -23.98
CA THR A 24 34.36 42.18 -24.15
C THR A 24 35.64 42.14 -24.97
N PRO A 25 36.65 41.35 -24.54
CA PRO A 25 37.95 41.35 -25.20
C PRO A 25 37.80 41.01 -26.69
N LYS A 26 38.66 41.59 -27.52
CA LYS A 26 38.68 41.31 -28.97
C LYS A 26 38.87 39.81 -29.19
N GLU A 27 38.11 39.24 -30.13
CA GLU A 27 38.19 37.82 -30.47
C GLU A 27 39.52 37.53 -31.18
N ILE A 28 40.33 36.64 -30.58
CA ILE A 28 41.59 36.16 -31.15
C ILE A 28 41.48 34.65 -31.33
N VAL A 29 41.36 34.20 -32.57
CA VAL A 29 41.22 32.77 -32.91
C VAL A 29 42.59 32.13 -33.12
N LYS A 30 42.90 31.08 -32.36
CA LYS A 30 44.13 30.30 -32.51
C LYS A 30 44.09 29.49 -33.81
N LYS A 31 45.02 29.79 -34.75
CA LYS A 31 45.19 28.98 -35.96
C LYS A 31 45.75 27.60 -35.62
N THR A 32 45.15 26.54 -36.17
CA THR A 32 45.63 25.16 -36.01
C THR A 32 46.44 24.74 -37.24
N THR A 33 47.54 24.02 -37.03
CA THR A 33 48.37 23.44 -38.12
C THR A 33 47.83 22.07 -38.59
N SER A 34 46.68 21.63 -38.11
CA SER A 34 46.07 20.35 -38.47
C SER A 34 45.65 20.34 -39.94
N SER A 35 46.10 19.33 -40.68
CA SER A 35 45.67 19.08 -42.05
C SER A 35 44.28 18.44 -42.17
N LYS A 36 43.66 18.05 -41.04
CA LYS A 36 42.39 17.31 -41.03
C LYS A 36 41.23 18.26 -41.29
N LYS A 37 40.38 17.88 -42.26
CA LYS A 37 39.20 18.66 -42.68
C LYS A 37 37.88 17.99 -42.31
N THR A 38 37.94 16.76 -41.78
CA THR A 38 36.76 15.98 -41.37
C THR A 38 36.42 16.25 -39.91
N ASP A 39 35.14 16.49 -39.64
CA ASP A 39 34.62 16.61 -38.27
C ASP A 39 34.34 15.21 -37.68
N THR A 40 35.40 14.41 -37.61
CA THR A 40 35.35 13.06 -37.06
C THR A 40 36.27 13.00 -35.85
N PRO A 41 35.83 12.41 -34.73
CA PRO A 41 36.71 12.26 -33.57
C PRO A 41 37.94 11.43 -33.94
N PRO A 42 39.10 11.69 -33.32
CA PRO A 42 40.31 10.93 -33.60
C PRO A 42 40.12 9.45 -33.23
N PRO A 43 40.89 8.52 -33.82
CA PRO A 43 40.78 7.09 -33.51
C PRO A 43 41.10 6.75 -32.05
N SER A 44 41.76 7.65 -31.32
CA SER A 44 42.01 7.53 -29.88
C SER A 44 40.76 7.71 -29.01
N ALA A 45 39.69 8.32 -29.55
CA ALA A 45 38.42 8.54 -28.87
C ALA A 45 37.51 7.30 -28.88
N ASP A 46 38.09 6.12 -28.66
CA ASP A 46 37.35 4.87 -28.61
C ASP A 46 36.68 4.66 -27.24
N LYS A 47 35.35 4.45 -27.25
CA LYS A 47 34.54 4.15 -26.06
C LYS A 47 34.94 2.84 -25.39
N SER A 48 35.52 1.89 -26.13
CA SER A 48 36.01 0.61 -25.60
C SER A 48 37.17 0.81 -24.61
N LYS A 49 37.92 1.90 -24.76
CA LYS A 49 39.07 2.26 -23.90
C LYS A 49 38.65 2.91 -22.58
N ALA A 50 37.35 3.14 -22.37
CA ALA A 50 36.82 3.68 -21.13
C ALA A 50 37.05 2.69 -19.97
N LYS A 51 37.76 3.15 -18.92
CA LYS A 51 37.99 2.34 -17.73
C LYS A 51 36.69 2.21 -16.93
N LYS A 52 36.10 1.01 -16.91
CA LYS A 52 34.80 0.71 -16.27
C LYS A 52 34.67 1.19 -14.81
N ASN A 53 35.79 1.24 -14.07
CA ASN A 53 35.88 1.76 -12.69
C ASN A 53 37.11 2.68 -12.50
N GLY A 54 37.60 3.33 -13.56
CA GLY A 54 38.94 3.94 -13.54
C GLY A 54 39.04 5.36 -13.00
N LYS A 55 37.91 6.02 -12.74
CA LYS A 55 37.87 7.29 -12.04
C LYS A 55 37.21 7.03 -10.69
N PRO A 56 37.81 7.46 -9.56
CA PRO A 56 37.11 7.43 -8.29
C PRO A 56 35.86 8.27 -8.46
N SER A 57 34.70 7.61 -8.44
CA SER A 57 33.43 8.31 -8.41
C SER A 57 33.36 9.02 -7.07
N VAL A 58 33.12 10.32 -7.11
CA VAL A 58 32.71 11.05 -5.91
C VAL A 58 31.47 10.36 -5.34
N THR A 59 31.44 10.13 -4.03
CA THR A 59 30.32 9.49 -3.30
C THR A 59 29.73 10.42 -2.25
N GLY A 60 28.55 10.08 -1.71
CA GLY A 60 27.90 10.85 -0.64
C GLY A 60 27.43 12.23 -1.08
N ASN A 61 27.52 13.21 -0.17
CA ASN A 61 27.02 14.57 -0.38
C ASN A 61 27.72 15.29 -1.52
N GLU A 62 29.04 15.09 -1.66
CA GLU A 62 29.84 15.68 -2.73
C GLU A 62 29.41 15.15 -4.11
N ALA A 63 28.92 13.91 -4.18
CA ALA A 63 28.36 13.35 -5.41
C ALA A 63 27.03 14.00 -5.76
N GLY A 64 26.19 14.26 -4.75
CA GLY A 64 24.91 14.95 -4.92
C GLY A 64 25.09 16.36 -5.46
N ALA A 65 26.01 17.14 -4.88
CA ALA A 65 26.30 18.51 -5.33
C ALA A 65 26.87 18.57 -6.77
N LYS A 66 27.66 17.56 -7.15
CA LYS A 66 28.24 17.45 -8.51
C LYS A 66 27.31 16.76 -9.51
N PHE A 67 26.23 16.13 -9.05
CA PHE A 67 25.32 15.39 -9.91
C PHE A 67 24.45 16.36 -10.72
N LYS A 68 24.62 16.35 -12.04
CA LYS A 68 23.82 17.16 -12.97
C LYS A 68 22.53 16.41 -13.29
N ASN A 69 21.50 16.62 -12.48
CA ASN A 69 20.17 16.09 -12.74
C ASN A 69 19.51 16.82 -13.92
N LYS A 70 18.89 16.08 -14.84
CA LYS A 70 18.14 16.62 -15.98
C LYS A 70 16.64 16.36 -15.89
N ASN A 71 16.13 15.91 -14.73
CA ASN A 71 14.73 15.55 -14.57
C ASN A 71 13.76 16.70 -14.88
N HIS A 72 14.21 17.96 -14.70
CA HIS A 72 13.42 19.14 -15.06
C HIS A 72 13.14 19.24 -16.57
N ASP A 73 14.08 18.78 -17.41
CA ASP A 73 13.96 18.86 -18.86
C ASP A 73 13.25 17.62 -19.47
N VAL A 74 12.86 16.66 -18.63
CA VAL A 74 12.26 15.39 -19.05
C VAL A 74 10.76 15.43 -18.78
N GLU A 75 9.98 15.17 -19.82
CA GLU A 75 8.53 15.04 -19.68
C GLU A 75 8.16 13.91 -18.71
N GLY A 76 7.15 14.18 -17.88
CA GLY A 76 6.61 13.17 -16.96
C GLY A 76 6.03 11.96 -17.70
N PRO A 77 6.08 10.76 -17.11
CA PRO A 77 5.52 9.57 -17.74
C PRO A 77 4.00 9.69 -17.88
N LYS A 78 3.43 9.19 -18.98
CA LYS A 78 1.98 9.28 -19.30
C LYS A 78 1.06 8.65 -18.25
N SER A 79 1.60 7.83 -17.33
CA SER A 79 0.85 7.18 -16.26
C SER A 79 0.53 8.08 -15.06
N THR A 80 1.14 9.27 -14.96
CA THR A 80 0.85 10.22 -13.87
C THR A 80 -0.42 11.03 -14.10
N GLY A 81 -0.98 10.99 -15.30
CA GLY A 81 -2.27 11.60 -15.60
C GLY A 81 -3.38 10.96 -14.77
N ARG A 82 -4.19 11.78 -14.09
CA ARG A 82 -5.37 11.32 -13.36
C ARG A 82 -6.34 10.70 -14.36
N SER A 83 -6.63 9.40 -14.22
CA SER A 83 -7.57 8.73 -15.12
C SER A 83 -9.01 9.17 -14.81
N ALA A 84 -9.80 9.40 -15.86
CA ALA A 84 -11.23 9.66 -15.71
C ALA A 84 -11.94 8.42 -15.15
N PRO A 85 -13.01 8.59 -14.34
CA PRO A 85 -13.76 7.47 -13.78
C PRO A 85 -14.35 6.62 -14.92
N LYS A 86 -13.87 5.38 -15.06
CA LYS A 86 -14.33 4.46 -16.08
C LYS A 86 -15.70 3.92 -15.70
N GLY A 87 -16.73 4.22 -16.49
CA GLY A 87 -18.04 3.57 -16.39
C GLY A 87 -19.22 4.46 -15.99
N LYS A 88 -19.04 5.76 -15.71
CA LYS A 88 -20.15 6.62 -15.27
C LYS A 88 -21.26 6.79 -16.31
N ALA A 89 -20.92 6.74 -17.61
CA ALA A 89 -21.90 6.83 -18.69
C ALA A 89 -22.85 5.62 -18.76
N PHE A 90 -22.46 4.47 -18.20
CA PHE A 90 -23.23 3.23 -18.29
C PHE A 90 -23.86 2.80 -16.96
N ASP A 91 -23.87 3.69 -15.96
CA ASP A 91 -24.37 3.43 -14.60
C ASP A 91 -25.86 3.04 -14.59
N LYS A 92 -26.67 3.67 -15.47
CA LYS A 92 -28.10 3.36 -15.63
C LYS A 92 -28.37 2.07 -16.45
N HIS A 93 -27.35 1.46 -17.04
CA HIS A 93 -27.51 0.30 -17.92
C HIS A 93 -27.06 -0.95 -17.18
N SER A 94 -28.01 -1.86 -16.90
CA SER A 94 -27.68 -3.14 -16.28
C SER A 94 -26.70 -3.93 -17.14
N ARG A 95 -25.56 -4.32 -16.54
CA ARG A 95 -24.53 -5.15 -17.19
C ARG A 95 -24.76 -6.65 -16.99
N THR A 96 -25.77 -7.03 -16.22
CA THR A 96 -26.00 -8.43 -15.84
C THR A 96 -26.60 -9.26 -16.96
N GLY A 97 -27.10 -8.61 -18.02
CA GLY A 97 -27.82 -9.25 -19.13
C GLY A 97 -29.12 -9.93 -18.70
N ARG A 98 -29.57 -9.67 -17.46
CA ARG A 98 -30.80 -10.21 -16.89
C ARG A 98 -31.80 -9.09 -16.75
N THR A 99 -33.00 -9.33 -17.24
CA THR A 99 -34.17 -8.49 -17.02
C THR A 99 -35.24 -9.36 -16.37
N GLU A 100 -35.93 -8.83 -15.38
CA GLU A 100 -37.09 -9.51 -14.84
C GLU A 100 -38.25 -9.38 -15.82
N THR A 101 -39.12 -10.40 -15.85
CA THR A 101 -40.31 -10.40 -16.70
C THR A 101 -41.48 -9.81 -15.93
N ALA A 102 -42.45 -9.22 -16.64
CA ALA A 102 -43.66 -8.68 -16.00
C ALA A 102 -44.38 -9.73 -15.14
N LYS A 103 -44.41 -10.99 -15.58
CA LYS A 103 -44.98 -12.12 -14.82
C LYS A 103 -44.23 -12.38 -13.51
N SER A 104 -42.90 -12.36 -13.52
CA SER A 104 -42.13 -12.58 -12.27
C SER A 104 -42.30 -11.42 -11.29
N GLN A 105 -42.52 -10.21 -11.79
CA GLN A 105 -42.81 -9.04 -10.94
C GLN A 105 -44.23 -9.12 -10.35
N LYS A 106 -45.25 -9.38 -11.17
CA LYS A 106 -46.65 -9.56 -10.70
C LYS A 106 -46.75 -10.68 -9.66
N ASN A 107 -46.08 -11.81 -9.86
CA ASN A 107 -46.09 -12.89 -8.86
C ASN A 107 -45.38 -12.55 -7.54
N LYS A 108 -44.42 -11.62 -7.57
CA LYS A 108 -43.60 -11.27 -6.39
C LYS A 108 -44.16 -10.08 -5.60
N LEU A 109 -44.72 -9.10 -6.31
CA LEU A 109 -45.25 -7.86 -5.72
C LEU A 109 -46.79 -7.82 -5.72
N GLY A 110 -47.47 -8.75 -6.38
CA GLY A 110 -48.91 -8.67 -6.65
C GLY A 110 -49.21 -7.91 -7.95
N ASP A 111 -50.45 -8.02 -8.44
CA ASP A 111 -50.97 -7.06 -9.41
C ASP A 111 -51.51 -5.85 -8.66
N GLU A 112 -51.22 -4.65 -9.14
CA GLU A 112 -51.70 -3.42 -8.51
C GLU A 112 -53.23 -3.33 -8.56
N ALA A 113 -53.86 -3.81 -9.63
CA ALA A 113 -55.31 -3.81 -9.75
C ALA A 113 -55.99 -4.82 -8.82
N GLU A 114 -55.41 -6.02 -8.66
CA GLU A 114 -55.95 -7.05 -7.76
C GLU A 114 -55.70 -6.66 -6.30
N ALA A 115 -54.50 -6.15 -5.98
CA ALA A 115 -54.14 -5.71 -4.64
C ALA A 115 -54.96 -4.50 -4.15
N GLN A 116 -55.38 -3.59 -5.04
CA GLN A 116 -56.25 -2.47 -4.65
C GLN A 116 -57.67 -2.93 -4.31
N VAL A 117 -58.18 -3.96 -4.98
CA VAL A 117 -59.51 -4.52 -4.70
C VAL A 117 -59.46 -5.33 -3.41
N GLU A 118 -58.48 -6.22 -3.26
CA GLU A 118 -58.30 -6.99 -2.02
C GLU A 118 -58.05 -6.07 -0.82
N ALA A 119 -57.25 -5.01 -0.96
CA ALA A 119 -57.04 -4.06 0.13
C ALA A 119 -58.31 -3.26 0.49
N ALA A 120 -59.19 -2.97 -0.47
CA ALA A 120 -60.46 -2.31 -0.18
C ALA A 120 -61.43 -3.26 0.54
N GLU A 121 -61.47 -4.53 0.12
CA GLU A 121 -62.27 -5.58 0.77
C GLU A 121 -61.74 -5.91 2.18
N ASP A 122 -60.41 -5.94 2.37
CA ASP A 122 -59.79 -6.17 3.69
C ASP A 122 -60.06 -4.99 4.63
N VAL A 123 -60.01 -3.74 4.16
CA VAL A 123 -60.36 -2.57 5.00
C VAL A 123 -61.84 -2.58 5.37
N GLU A 124 -62.74 -2.91 4.44
CA GLU A 124 -64.17 -3.02 4.74
C GLU A 124 -64.48 -4.17 5.72
N ALA A 125 -63.73 -5.28 5.61
CA ALA A 125 -63.82 -6.38 6.56
C ALA A 125 -63.23 -6.01 7.94
N GLU A 126 -62.12 -5.29 7.97
CA GLU A 126 -61.47 -4.85 9.21
C GLU A 126 -62.33 -3.80 9.93
N ASP A 127 -62.88 -2.81 9.23
CA ASP A 127 -63.84 -1.84 9.79
C ASP A 127 -65.09 -2.54 10.35
N ALA A 128 -65.62 -3.55 9.65
CA ALA A 128 -66.76 -4.33 10.14
C ALA A 128 -66.43 -5.18 11.38
N THR A 129 -65.17 -5.62 11.53
CA THR A 129 -64.72 -6.32 12.75
C THR A 129 -64.41 -5.38 13.90
N VAL A 130 -63.84 -4.20 13.64
CA VAL A 130 -63.55 -3.19 14.66
C VAL A 130 -64.85 -2.59 15.22
N GLU A 131 -65.85 -2.34 14.37
CA GLU A 131 -67.17 -1.86 14.81
C GLU A 131 -67.90 -2.92 15.68
N ALA A 132 -67.64 -4.22 15.43
CA ALA A 132 -68.17 -5.30 16.26
C ALA A 132 -67.39 -5.49 17.58
N GLU A 133 -66.09 -5.20 17.60
CA GLU A 133 -65.23 -5.32 18.79
C GLU A 133 -65.36 -4.08 19.71
N GLU A 134 -65.58 -2.87 19.17
CA GLU A 134 -65.93 -1.66 19.95
C GLU A 134 -67.29 -1.81 20.66
N GLU A 135 -68.25 -2.53 20.07
CA GLU A 135 -69.54 -2.82 20.70
C GLU A 135 -69.40 -3.84 21.86
N GLU A 136 -68.31 -4.63 21.89
CA GLU A 136 -68.03 -5.62 22.95
C GLU A 136 -67.10 -5.06 24.06
N GLU A 137 -66.19 -4.12 23.74
CA GLU A 137 -65.24 -3.54 24.70
C GLU A 137 -65.86 -2.45 25.60
N GLU A 138 -66.99 -1.83 25.20
CA GLU A 138 -67.72 -0.89 26.06
C GLU A 138 -68.37 -1.57 27.30
N GLU A 139 -68.46 -2.92 27.33
CA GLU A 139 -69.02 -3.68 28.46
C GLU A 139 -68.00 -4.12 29.55
N GLU A 140 -66.67 -4.09 29.33
CA GLU A 140 -65.72 -4.80 30.24
C GLU A 140 -64.60 -4.00 30.96
N GLU A 141 -64.38 -2.69 30.74
CA GLU A 141 -63.33 -1.96 31.49
C GLU A 141 -63.72 -1.53 32.92
N THR A 142 -63.74 -2.50 33.84
CA THR A 142 -63.63 -2.26 35.29
C THR A 142 -62.34 -2.85 35.86
N VAL A 143 -61.20 -2.47 35.28
CA VAL A 143 -59.88 -2.91 35.78
C VAL A 143 -59.52 -2.16 37.08
N PRO A 144 -59.17 -2.86 38.19
CA PRO A 144 -58.83 -2.20 39.44
C PRO A 144 -57.49 -1.47 39.35
N VAL A 145 -57.52 -0.15 39.51
CA VAL A 145 -56.36 0.74 39.54
C VAL A 145 -55.51 0.44 40.77
N LYS A 146 -54.35 -0.20 40.60
CA LYS A 146 -53.35 -0.33 41.68
C LYS A 146 -52.74 1.03 42.00
N SER A 147 -52.56 1.30 43.28
CA SER A 147 -51.90 2.53 43.73
C SER A 147 -50.40 2.48 43.42
N TYR A 148 -49.78 3.65 43.24
CA TYR A 148 -48.35 3.76 42.94
C TYR A 148 -47.46 3.06 43.99
N GLU A 149 -47.89 3.05 45.25
CA GLU A 149 -47.17 2.39 46.35
C GLU A 149 -47.19 0.87 46.21
N GLU A 150 -48.31 0.27 45.79
CA GLU A 150 -48.42 -1.17 45.54
C GLU A 150 -47.53 -1.60 44.37
N TYR A 151 -47.43 -0.76 43.34
CA TYR A 151 -46.54 -1.01 42.20
C TYR A 151 -45.06 -1.02 42.60
N LEU A 152 -44.65 -0.08 43.48
CA LEU A 152 -43.28 -0.05 44.00
C LEU A 152 -42.99 -1.26 44.90
N ALA A 153 -43.97 -1.70 45.70
CA ALA A 153 -43.84 -2.89 46.53
C ALA A 153 -43.69 -4.17 45.68
N GLU A 154 -44.44 -4.30 44.58
CA GLU A 154 -44.32 -5.42 43.64
C GLU A 154 -42.96 -5.44 42.92
N GLN A 155 -42.45 -4.27 42.53
CA GLN A 155 -41.10 -4.16 41.95
C GLN A 155 -40.02 -4.59 42.97
N ALA A 156 -40.11 -4.13 44.21
CA ALA A 156 -39.16 -4.48 45.26
C ALA A 156 -39.20 -5.99 45.58
N ALA A 157 -40.40 -6.59 45.67
CA ALA A 157 -40.57 -8.03 45.86
C ALA A 157 -39.99 -8.84 44.71
N SER A 158 -40.17 -8.37 43.47
CA SER A 158 -39.61 -9.00 42.26
C SER A 158 -38.07 -8.96 42.27
N GLN A 159 -37.47 -7.83 42.64
CA GLN A 159 -36.02 -7.67 42.74
C GLN A 159 -35.41 -8.55 43.85
N LEU A 160 -36.06 -8.64 45.01
CA LEU A 160 -35.64 -9.54 46.09
C LEU A 160 -35.71 -11.01 45.68
N SER A 161 -36.75 -11.39 44.92
CA SER A 161 -36.89 -12.77 44.40
C SER A 161 -35.81 -13.14 43.37
N LEU A 162 -35.32 -12.16 42.61
CA LEU A 162 -34.22 -12.31 41.65
C LEU A 162 -32.87 -12.40 42.36
N ALA A 163 -32.66 -11.60 43.40
CA ALA A 163 -31.44 -11.61 44.21
C ALA A 163 -31.27 -12.88 45.06
N ALA A 164 -32.38 -13.50 45.48
CA ALA A 164 -32.36 -14.75 46.27
C ALA A 164 -31.99 -16.00 45.45
N LYS A 165 -32.00 -15.92 44.11
CA LYS A 165 -31.60 -17.03 43.24
C LYS A 165 -30.06 -17.05 43.12
N PRO A 166 -29.37 -18.14 43.50
CA PRO A 166 -27.92 -18.18 43.41
C PRO A 166 -27.48 -18.08 41.95
N THR A 167 -26.69 -17.05 41.65
CA THR A 167 -26.06 -16.90 40.33
C THR A 167 -25.05 -18.02 40.13
N LYS A 168 -25.15 -18.75 39.02
CA LYS A 168 -24.16 -19.80 38.70
C LYS A 168 -22.78 -19.14 38.55
N ALA A 169 -21.75 -19.73 39.15
CA ALA A 169 -20.39 -19.23 39.00
C ALA A 169 -19.96 -19.25 37.52
N ALA A 170 -19.23 -18.22 37.11
CA ALA A 170 -18.62 -18.16 35.77
C ALA A 170 -17.75 -19.41 35.56
N ASN A 171 -17.92 -20.07 34.42
CA ASN A 171 -17.25 -21.32 34.02
C ASN A 171 -17.70 -22.60 34.75
N ALA A 172 -18.90 -22.65 35.35
CA ALA A 172 -19.52 -23.91 35.81
C ALA A 172 -20.03 -24.81 34.65
N GLY A 173 -19.61 -24.56 33.41
CA GLY A 173 -19.81 -25.46 32.28
C GLY A 173 -18.62 -26.39 32.18
N SER A 174 -18.82 -27.70 32.40
CA SER A 174 -17.79 -28.73 32.33
C SER A 174 -16.94 -28.59 31.06
N GLU A 175 -15.69 -28.18 31.22
CA GLU A 175 -14.69 -28.03 30.16
C GLU A 175 -14.45 -29.37 29.40
N ASP A 176 -14.76 -30.49 30.06
CA ASP A 176 -14.76 -31.84 29.49
C ASP A 176 -15.71 -32.03 28.30
N LYS A 177 -16.73 -31.17 28.13
CA LYS A 177 -17.62 -31.22 26.96
C LYS A 177 -17.00 -30.64 25.70
N TRP A 178 -15.86 -29.94 25.80
CA TRP A 178 -15.22 -29.25 24.67
C TRP A 178 -13.90 -29.87 24.24
N THR A 179 -13.40 -30.90 24.94
CA THR A 179 -12.15 -31.61 24.61
C THR A 179 -12.32 -32.71 23.56
N ASN A 180 -13.55 -33.15 23.27
CA ASN A 180 -13.86 -34.21 22.30
C ASN A 180 -14.20 -33.71 20.88
N ASN A 181 -13.91 -32.45 20.56
CA ASN A 181 -14.12 -31.94 19.21
C ASN A 181 -12.94 -32.34 18.31
N GLU A 182 -13.17 -33.31 17.42
CA GLU A 182 -12.23 -33.70 16.39
C GLU A 182 -11.94 -32.50 15.48
N VAL A 183 -10.68 -32.05 15.46
CA VAL A 183 -10.25 -30.93 14.63
C VAL A 183 -10.33 -31.37 13.17
N LEU A 184 -11.41 -30.98 12.48
CA LEU A 184 -11.58 -31.17 11.03
C LEU A 184 -10.57 -30.30 10.28
N VAL A 185 -9.36 -30.82 10.10
CA VAL A 185 -8.36 -30.26 9.19
C VAL A 185 -8.84 -30.53 7.76
N LYS A 186 -9.10 -29.48 6.99
CA LYS A 186 -9.39 -29.57 5.55
C LYS A 186 -8.27 -30.34 4.84
N LYS A 187 -8.49 -31.62 4.55
CA LYS A 187 -7.65 -32.42 3.67
C LYS A 187 -7.82 -31.87 2.26
N THR A 188 -6.84 -31.09 1.82
CA THR A 188 -6.75 -30.65 0.43
C THR A 188 -6.04 -31.74 -0.34
N GLU A 189 -6.79 -32.74 -0.78
CA GLU A 189 -6.25 -33.75 -1.69
C GLU A 189 -5.98 -33.09 -3.04
N ALA A 190 -4.70 -32.97 -3.39
CA ALA A 190 -4.29 -32.47 -4.68
C ALA A 190 -4.62 -33.52 -5.74
N PHE A 191 -5.63 -33.26 -6.59
CA PHE A 191 -6.05 -34.14 -7.68
C PHE A 191 -4.91 -34.46 -8.68
N VAL A 192 -3.83 -33.67 -8.67
CA VAL A 192 -2.57 -33.96 -9.38
C VAL A 192 -1.41 -33.66 -8.44
N ALA A 193 -0.51 -34.62 -8.24
CA ALA A 193 0.69 -34.44 -7.43
C ALA A 193 1.62 -33.38 -8.04
N PRO A 194 2.04 -32.33 -7.31
CA PRO A 194 2.98 -31.34 -7.82
C PRO A 194 4.37 -31.96 -7.97
N SER A 195 4.93 -31.97 -9.18
CA SER A 195 6.22 -32.64 -9.47
C SER A 195 7.46 -31.94 -8.87
N SER A 196 7.29 -30.84 -8.14
CA SER A 196 8.38 -30.14 -7.46
C SER A 196 7.84 -29.26 -6.34
N THR A 197 8.20 -29.57 -5.09
CA THR A 197 7.91 -28.74 -3.93
C THR A 197 9.10 -27.80 -3.66
N LYS A 198 8.85 -26.49 -3.72
CA LYS A 198 9.86 -25.48 -3.40
C LYS A 198 9.92 -25.33 -1.88
N GLN A 199 11.00 -25.82 -1.27
CA GLN A 199 11.29 -25.67 0.15
C GLN A 199 11.24 -24.18 0.56
N GLN A 200 10.24 -23.80 1.36
CA GLN A 200 10.15 -22.45 1.91
C GLN A 200 11.23 -22.30 2.99
N LYS A 201 12.21 -21.42 2.73
CA LYS A 201 13.21 -21.04 3.73
C LYS A 201 12.53 -20.33 4.90
N THR A 202 12.45 -21.00 6.04
CA THR A 202 12.03 -20.39 7.31
C THR A 202 13.13 -19.46 7.80
N LYS A 203 12.80 -18.18 8.00
CA LYS A 203 13.71 -17.21 8.62
C LYS A 203 13.48 -17.25 10.13
N ALA A 204 14.55 -17.36 10.90
CA ALA A 204 14.49 -17.28 12.36
C ALA A 204 13.90 -15.93 12.79
N LYS A 205 12.87 -15.97 13.64
CA LYS A 205 12.21 -14.77 14.17
C LYS A 205 13.20 -14.04 15.08
N LYS A 206 13.32 -12.72 14.91
CA LYS A 206 14.20 -11.90 15.75
C LYS A 206 13.66 -11.90 17.18
N THR A 207 14.48 -12.32 18.13
CA THR A 207 14.20 -12.22 19.56
C THR A 207 14.74 -10.90 20.10
N LYS A 208 14.06 -10.33 21.09
CA LYS A 208 14.52 -9.12 21.77
C LYS A 208 15.57 -9.51 22.79
N THR A 209 16.76 -8.93 22.68
CA THR A 209 17.84 -9.03 23.67
C THR A 209 17.79 -7.78 24.54
N TYR A 210 17.60 -7.95 25.84
CA TYR A 210 17.71 -6.86 26.81
C TYR A 210 19.18 -6.70 27.19
N LEU A 211 19.65 -5.45 27.23
CA LEU A 211 20.99 -5.09 27.68
C LEU A 211 20.85 -4.32 28.98
N ASP A 212 21.46 -4.85 30.04
CA ASP A 212 21.54 -4.18 31.33
C ASP A 212 22.74 -3.24 31.29
N VAL A 213 22.47 -1.94 31.20
CA VAL A 213 23.49 -0.90 31.16
C VAL A 213 23.53 -0.21 32.52
N GLU A 214 24.62 -0.41 33.24
CA GLU A 214 24.92 0.32 34.47
C GLU A 214 25.59 1.65 34.09
N VAL A 215 24.83 2.74 34.18
CA VAL A 215 25.32 4.09 33.86
C VAL A 215 25.87 4.71 35.13
N THR A 216 27.19 4.83 35.21
CA THR A 216 27.86 5.65 36.23
C THR A 216 28.04 7.07 35.70
N VAL A 217 27.37 8.04 36.34
CA VAL A 217 27.54 9.46 36.02
C VAL A 217 28.64 10.00 36.94
N ALA A 218 29.86 10.12 36.40
CA ALA A 218 30.95 10.83 37.06
C ALA A 218 30.96 12.29 36.59
N ASP A 219 30.84 13.24 37.53
CA ASP A 219 30.77 14.69 37.27
C ASP A 219 32.14 15.31 36.90
N SER A 220 33.17 14.49 36.76
CA SER A 220 34.42 14.90 36.10
C SER A 220 35.09 13.70 35.44
N ILE A 221 35.29 13.78 34.13
CA ILE A 221 36.08 12.83 33.36
C ILE A 221 37.50 13.41 33.29
N PRO A 222 38.52 12.85 33.96
CA PRO A 222 39.90 13.20 33.62
C PRO A 222 40.19 12.71 32.20
N PRO A 223 40.89 13.50 31.36
CA PRO A 223 41.18 13.11 29.99
C PRO A 223 42.00 11.80 30.00
N PRO A 224 41.75 10.88 29.04
CA PRO A 224 42.42 9.59 29.04
C PRO A 224 43.94 9.78 28.89
N ARG A 225 44.69 9.36 29.91
CA ARG A 225 46.14 9.24 29.84
C ARG A 225 46.46 8.14 28.83
N ALA A 226 47.05 8.52 27.70
CA ALA A 226 47.58 7.56 26.74
C ALA A 226 48.70 6.73 27.42
N PRO A 227 48.67 5.39 27.33
CA PRO A 227 49.81 4.58 27.73
C PRO A 227 50.94 4.83 26.73
N ARG A 228 51.98 5.50 27.22
CA ARG A 228 53.32 5.49 26.66
C ARG A 228 53.83 4.07 26.90
N ASP A 229 54.11 3.34 25.82
CA ASP A 229 54.66 1.97 25.76
C ASP A 229 53.68 0.90 25.23
N ALA A 230 53.45 0.87 23.91
CA ALA A 230 53.30 -0.39 23.16
C ALA A 230 53.29 -0.17 21.63
N PRO A 231 53.88 -1.10 20.85
CA PRO A 231 54.40 -0.84 19.50
C PRO A 231 53.36 -0.93 18.37
N SER A 232 53.62 -0.12 17.35
CA SER A 232 53.15 -0.27 15.97
C SER A 232 53.12 -1.74 15.54
N THR A 233 51.92 -2.34 15.51
CA THR A 233 51.69 -3.58 14.79
C THR A 233 50.22 -3.72 14.39
N ARG A 234 49.97 -3.55 13.09
CA ARG A 234 49.10 -4.43 12.30
C ARG A 234 47.64 -4.49 12.75
N GLY A 235 46.85 -3.52 12.29
CA GLY A 235 45.39 -3.61 12.22
C GLY A 235 44.96 -4.77 11.32
N GLY A 236 44.83 -5.95 11.95
CA GLY A 236 44.22 -7.14 11.39
C GLY A 236 42.71 -6.96 11.20
N ALA A 237 42.24 -7.54 10.10
CA ALA A 237 40.87 -7.57 9.63
C ALA A 237 39.85 -7.93 10.74
N ARG A 238 38.94 -7.01 11.02
CA ARG A 238 37.59 -7.31 11.53
C ARG A 238 36.57 -6.71 10.57
N GLY A 239 36.35 -7.45 9.47
CA GLY A 239 35.38 -7.13 8.43
C GLY A 239 35.36 -8.18 7.32
N GLY A 240 35.53 -9.45 7.70
CA GLY A 240 35.55 -10.58 6.78
C GLY A 240 34.14 -11.05 6.41
N ALA A 241 33.96 -11.24 5.10
CA ALA A 241 33.04 -12.17 4.46
C ALA A 241 31.52 -11.94 4.61
N ARG A 242 31.00 -10.99 3.82
CA ARG A 242 29.89 -11.33 2.91
C ARG A 242 30.45 -11.60 1.52
N GLY A 243 31.13 -12.74 1.38
CA GLY A 243 31.19 -13.44 0.10
C GLY A 243 29.77 -13.93 -0.25
N GLY A 244 29.44 -14.21 -1.50
CA GLY A 244 30.27 -14.37 -2.67
C GLY A 244 29.37 -14.77 -3.85
N ALA A 245 29.96 -14.65 -5.04
CA ALA A 245 29.36 -14.90 -6.33
C ALA A 245 28.71 -16.29 -6.50
N ARG A 246 27.69 -16.31 -7.38
CA ARG A 246 27.29 -17.35 -8.38
C ARG A 246 25.86 -16.98 -8.83
N GLY A 247 25.65 -16.30 -9.97
CA GLY A 247 25.67 -16.89 -11.31
C GLY A 247 24.37 -17.69 -11.56
N GLY A 248 23.52 -17.45 -12.55
CA GLY A 248 23.49 -16.51 -13.65
C GLY A 248 22.22 -16.72 -14.51
N ARG A 249 21.92 -15.74 -15.37
CA ARG A 249 21.36 -15.91 -16.73
C ARG A 249 21.29 -14.54 -17.42
N GLY A 250 22.46 -14.08 -17.81
CA GLY A 250 22.66 -13.05 -18.83
C GLY A 250 23.74 -13.56 -19.77
N GLY A 251 23.42 -14.63 -20.51
CA GLY A 251 24.28 -15.19 -21.53
C GLY A 251 23.94 -14.56 -22.88
N ALA A 252 24.81 -13.68 -23.36
CA ALA A 252 24.80 -13.24 -24.74
C ALA A 252 25.25 -14.37 -25.66
N ARG A 253 24.52 -14.62 -26.76
CA ARG A 253 25.10 -15.10 -28.02
C ARG A 253 24.31 -14.51 -29.20
N GLY A 254 24.81 -13.39 -29.72
CA GLY A 254 24.67 -13.15 -31.15
C GLY A 254 25.55 -14.16 -31.88
N GLY A 255 25.01 -14.80 -32.92
CA GLY A 255 25.77 -15.80 -33.68
C GLY A 255 24.99 -16.59 -34.72
N ARG A 256 24.55 -15.89 -35.78
CA ARG A 256 24.47 -16.34 -37.18
C ARG A 256 23.39 -17.34 -37.64
N THR A 257 22.64 -16.83 -38.63
CA THR A 257 22.16 -17.46 -39.88
C THR A 257 21.06 -18.52 -39.79
N GLY A 258 19.91 -18.19 -40.40
CA GLY A 258 18.90 -19.18 -40.76
C GLY A 258 17.56 -18.53 -41.07
N SER A 259 17.36 -18.15 -42.34
CA SER A 259 16.06 -17.87 -42.93
C SER A 259 15.04 -18.95 -42.53
N LYS A 260 13.93 -18.57 -41.89
CA LYS A 260 12.60 -19.19 -42.05
C LYS A 260 11.52 -18.44 -41.29
N ASP A 261 10.65 -17.82 -42.09
CA ASP A 261 9.20 -17.71 -41.95
C ASP A 261 8.59 -17.44 -40.57
N SER A 262 7.96 -16.26 -40.52
CA SER A 262 6.86 -15.86 -39.67
C SER A 262 5.87 -17.00 -39.35
N SER A 263 5.91 -17.50 -38.11
CA SER A 263 4.88 -18.38 -37.57
C SER A 263 3.71 -17.53 -37.04
N ALA A 264 2.75 -17.25 -37.92
CA ALA A 264 1.35 -17.03 -37.54
C ALA A 264 0.82 -18.29 -36.80
N PRO A 265 -0.20 -18.19 -35.92
CA PRO A 265 -0.73 -19.36 -35.23
C PRO A 265 -1.30 -20.35 -36.25
N LYS A 266 -0.73 -21.56 -36.29
CA LYS A 266 -1.29 -22.67 -37.09
C LYS A 266 -2.68 -23.00 -36.54
N LYS A 267 -3.70 -22.89 -37.39
CA LYS A 267 -5.01 -23.52 -37.17
C LYS A 267 -4.77 -25.01 -36.93
N VAL A 268 -5.29 -25.53 -35.83
CA VAL A 268 -5.31 -26.98 -35.55
C VAL A 268 -6.14 -27.64 -36.64
N ALA A 269 -5.53 -28.53 -37.43
CA ALA A 269 -6.25 -29.32 -38.41
C ALA A 269 -7.12 -30.34 -37.68
N TYR A 270 -8.42 -30.36 -38.02
CA TYR A 270 -9.36 -31.34 -37.52
C TYR A 270 -9.07 -32.68 -38.19
N ASN A 271 -8.50 -33.62 -37.43
CA ASN A 271 -8.29 -34.99 -37.87
C ASN A 271 -9.11 -35.92 -36.97
N GLU A 272 -9.68 -36.98 -37.56
CA GLU A 272 -10.57 -37.96 -36.91
C GLU A 272 -9.97 -38.68 -35.69
N VAL A 273 -8.65 -38.57 -35.48
CA VAL A 273 -7.94 -39.09 -34.31
C VAL A 273 -8.18 -38.26 -33.04
N ASN A 274 -8.62 -37.00 -33.18
CA ASN A 274 -8.83 -36.08 -32.06
C ASN A 274 -10.29 -35.99 -31.59
N PHE A 275 -11.19 -36.82 -32.11
CA PHE A 275 -12.56 -36.93 -31.63
C PHE A 275 -12.80 -38.34 -31.08
N PRO A 276 -13.32 -38.50 -29.84
CA PRO A 276 -13.76 -39.81 -29.37
C PRO A 276 -14.98 -40.23 -30.21
N SER A 277 -14.87 -41.35 -30.91
CA SER A 277 -16.02 -42.00 -31.55
C SER A 277 -17.04 -42.37 -30.47
N LEU A 278 -18.33 -42.10 -30.74
CA LEU A 278 -19.46 -42.52 -29.91
C LEU A 278 -19.48 -44.02 -29.68
#